data_AF-A0A847RCG7-F1
#
_entry.id   AF-A0A847RCG7-F1
#
_cell.length_a   1.000
_cell.length_b   1.000
_cell.length_c   1.000
_cell.angle_alpha   90.00
_cell.angle_beta   90.00
_cell.angle_gamma   90.00
#
_symmetry.space_group_name_H-M   'P 1'
#
loop_
_entity.id
_entity.type
_entity.pdbx_description
1 polymer ?
#
loop_
_entity_poly.entity_id
_entity_poly.type
_entity_poly.pdbx_seq_one_letter_code
_entity_poly.pdbx_strand_id
1 'polypeptide(L)'
;MKNITRNEIRALIREILEKNNDTNHIGDDDALISSGRLDSLDIAELMIYLQDEYGINTANSDPDFYNKLDSIESITQYINQHN
;
A
#
# COMPACT_ATOMS: atom_id res chain seq x y z
N MET A 1 -10.39 11.87 -13.67
CA MET A 1 -9.93 11.01 -12.56
C MET A 1 -8.58 10.43 -12.95
N LYS A 2 -7.57 10.49 -12.07
CA LYS A 2 -6.21 10.03 -12.36
C LYS A 2 -6.09 8.59 -11.86
N ASN A 3 -6.01 7.63 -12.78
CA ASN A 3 -5.71 6.24 -12.44
C ASN A 3 -4.27 6.16 -11.93
N ILE A 4 -4.05 5.38 -10.86
CA ILE A 4 -2.72 5.15 -10.33
C ILE A 4 -2.04 3.98 -11.05
N THR A 5 -0.74 4.13 -11.27
CA THR A 5 0.09 3.08 -11.83
C THR A 5 0.78 2.28 -10.73
N ARG A 6 1.10 1.01 -11.02
CA ARG A 6 1.91 0.18 -10.13
C ARG A 6 3.27 0.79 -9.78
N ASN A 7 3.83 1.60 -10.68
CA ASN A 7 5.11 2.27 -10.43
C ASN A 7 4.99 3.38 -9.37
N GLU A 8 3.86 4.09 -9.33
CA GLU A 8 3.59 5.09 -8.28
C GLU A 8 3.45 4.39 -6.92
N ILE A 9 2.69 3.29 -6.84
CA ILE A 9 2.58 2.50 -5.60
C ILE A 9 3.91 1.89 -5.18
N ARG A 10 4.68 1.35 -6.12
CA ARG A 10 6.02 0.84 -5.83
C ARG A 10 6.93 1.91 -5.23
N ALA A 11 6.89 3.12 -5.76
CA ALA A 11 7.69 4.23 -5.23
C ALA A 11 7.29 4.56 -3.79
N LEU A 12 5.98 4.65 -3.51
CA LEU A 12 5.45 4.87 -2.17
C LEU A 12 5.88 3.78 -1.18
N ILE A 13 5.68 2.52 -1.53
CA ILE A 13 6.04 1.39 -0.66
C ILE A 13 7.55 1.36 -0.41
N ARG A 14 8.37 1.72 -1.42
CA ARG A 14 9.82 1.86 -1.23
C ARG A 14 10.17 2.97 -0.25
N GLU A 15 9.54 4.13 -0.34
CA GLU A 15 9.81 5.23 0.60
C GLU A 15 9.51 4.85 2.05
N ILE A 16 8.49 4.02 2.28
CA ILE A 16 8.16 3.49 3.61
C ILE A 16 9.25 2.49 4.05
N LEU A 17 9.54 1.48 3.23
CA LEU A 17 10.50 0.42 3.55
C LEU A 17 11.95 0.91 3.72
N GLU A 18 12.36 1.92 2.95
CA GLU A 18 13.69 2.51 3.03
C GLU A 18 13.95 3.18 4.39
N LYS A 19 12.90 3.68 5.07
CA LYS A 19 13.01 4.19 6.47
C LYS A 19 13.43 3.09 7.44
N ASN A 20 13.07 1.85 7.15
CA ASN A 20 13.41 0.65 7.93
C ASN A 20 14.66 -0.06 7.39
N ASN A 21 15.44 0.58 6.50
CA ASN A 21 16.60 0.01 5.81
C ASN A 21 16.29 -1.22 4.94
N ASP A 22 15.02 -1.45 4.58
CA ASP A 22 14.67 -2.48 3.62
C ASP A 22 14.76 -1.94 2.19
N THR A 23 15.82 -2.35 1.50
CA THR A 23 16.12 -1.97 0.11
C THR A 23 15.98 -3.15 -0.85
N ASN A 24 15.40 -4.27 -0.40
CA ASN A 24 15.26 -5.46 -1.22
C ASN A 24 14.27 -5.24 -2.37
N HIS A 25 14.41 -6.03 -3.43
CA HIS A 25 13.46 -5.99 -4.55
C HIS A 25 12.01 -6.24 -4.09
N ILE A 26 11.04 -5.60 -4.75
CA ILE A 26 9.61 -5.75 -4.49
C ILE A 26 8.90 -6.01 -5.83
N GLY A 27 8.39 -7.23 -5.99
CA GLY A 27 7.52 -7.64 -7.08
C GLY A 27 6.10 -7.08 -6.92
N ASP A 28 5.34 -7.07 -8.02
CA ASP A 28 3.97 -6.56 -8.02
C ASP A 28 3.02 -7.41 -7.14
N ASP A 29 3.26 -8.72 -7.08
CA ASP A 29 2.46 -9.72 -6.37
C ASP A 29 3.10 -10.18 -5.05
N ASP A 30 4.22 -9.57 -4.65
CA ASP A 30 4.88 -9.93 -3.40
C ASP A 30 4.01 -9.54 -2.21
N ALA A 31 3.88 -10.48 -1.27
CA ALA A 31 3.26 -10.22 0.03
C ALA A 31 4.07 -9.17 0.80
N LEU A 32 3.38 -8.13 1.24
CA LEU A 32 3.95 -7.00 1.98
C LEU A 32 3.56 -7.09 3.47
N ILE A 33 2.29 -7.37 3.76
CA ILE A 33 1.75 -7.41 5.12
C ILE A 33 1.85 -8.83 5.68
N SER A 34 1.37 -9.82 4.93
CA SER A 34 1.34 -11.22 5.36
C SER A 34 2.76 -11.83 5.47
N SER A 35 3.72 -11.28 4.74
CA SER A 35 5.15 -11.61 4.89
C SER A 35 5.81 -10.95 6.11
N GLY A 36 5.14 -9.97 6.74
CA GLY A 36 5.69 -9.14 7.81
C GLY A 36 6.71 -8.10 7.34
N ARG A 37 6.76 -7.82 6.03
CA ARG A 37 7.69 -6.85 5.45
C ARG A 37 7.27 -5.41 5.74
N LEU A 38 5.97 -5.13 5.71
CA LEU A 38 5.35 -3.94 6.29
C LEU A 38 4.84 -4.31 7.68
N ASP A 39 5.30 -3.58 8.68
CA ASP A 39 4.78 -3.72 10.04
C ASP A 39 3.53 -2.86 10.29
N SER A 40 3.00 -2.90 11.51
CA SER A 40 1.80 -2.13 11.86
C SER A 40 1.98 -0.60 11.73
N LEU A 41 3.20 -0.10 11.91
CA LEU A 41 3.51 1.32 11.77
C LEU A 41 3.57 1.72 10.29
N ASP A 42 4.22 0.88 9.47
CA ASP A 42 4.29 1.06 8.02
C ASP A 42 2.90 1.05 7.39
N ILE A 43 2.03 0.14 7.83
CA ILE A 43 0.64 0.03 7.36
C ILE A 43 -0.15 1.29 7.76
N ALA A 44 0.02 1.80 8.97
CA ALA A 44 -0.63 3.02 9.42
C ALA A 44 -0.18 4.25 8.60
N GLU A 45 1.11 4.35 8.29
CA GLU A 45 1.64 5.42 7.43
C GLU A 45 1.08 5.33 6.00
N LEU A 46 1.05 4.12 5.42
CA LEU A 46 0.42 3.88 4.13
C LEU A 46 -1.06 4.30 4.14
N MET A 47 -1.81 3.94 5.17
CA MET A 47 -3.21 4.31 5.32
C MET A 47 -3.43 5.83 5.34
N ILE A 48 -2.58 6.57 6.06
CA ILE A 48 -2.62 8.03 6.11
C ILE A 48 -2.31 8.63 4.73
N TYR A 49 -1.28 8.12 4.05
CA TYR A 49 -0.94 8.58 2.70
C TYR A 49 -2.10 8.36 1.71
N LEU A 50 -2.73 7.19 1.75
CA LEU A 50 -3.87 6.88 0.88
C LEU A 50 -5.07 7.79 1.14
N GLN A 51 -5.28 8.16 2.40
CA GLN A 51 -6.32 9.10 2.78
C GLN A 51 -6.01 10.52 2.28
N ASP A 52 -4.79 11.01 2.48
CA ASP A 52 -4.42 12.39 2.15
C ASP A 52 -4.30 12.61 0.63
N GLU A 53 -3.71 11.66 -0.10
CA GLU A 53 -3.46 11.80 -1.54
C GLU A 53 -4.63 11.36 -2.42
N TYR A 54 -5.39 10.34 -1.99
CA TYR A 54 -6.47 9.75 -2.80
C TYR A 54 -7.86 9.87 -2.16
N GLY A 55 -7.97 10.45 -0.96
CA GLY A 55 -9.27 10.57 -0.26
C GLY A 55 -9.85 9.23 0.21
N ILE A 56 -9.03 8.17 0.24
CA ILE A 56 -9.48 6.83 0.61
C ILE A 56 -9.56 6.72 2.13
N ASN A 57 -10.77 6.61 2.66
CA ASN A 57 -10.97 6.45 4.10
C ASN A 57 -10.76 4.98 4.52
N THR A 58 -9.65 4.75 5.22
CA THR A 58 -9.25 3.43 5.72
C THR A 58 -9.68 3.17 7.18
N ALA A 59 -10.28 4.15 7.85
CA ALA A 59 -10.60 4.09 9.28
C ALA A 59 -11.79 3.18 9.64
N ASN A 60 -12.63 2.83 8.66
CA ASN A 60 -13.78 1.93 8.83
C ASN A 60 -13.57 0.55 8.18
N SER A 61 -12.32 0.22 7.87
CA SER A 61 -12.07 -0.83 6.88
C SER A 61 -12.36 -2.23 7.42
N ASP A 62 -13.31 -2.86 6.73
CA ASP A 62 -13.45 -4.29 6.47
C ASP A 62 -12.21 -5.13 6.87
N PRO A 63 -12.36 -6.24 7.63
CA PRO A 63 -11.24 -7.15 7.92
C PRO A 63 -10.44 -7.58 6.69
N ASP A 64 -11.07 -7.63 5.52
CA ASP A 64 -10.43 -7.95 4.23
C ASP A 64 -9.56 -6.82 3.66
N PHE A 65 -9.56 -5.65 4.29
CA PHE A 65 -8.77 -4.51 3.83
C PHE A 65 -7.27 -4.78 3.89
N TYR A 66 -6.79 -5.52 4.90
CA TYR A 66 -5.39 -5.94 4.94
C TYR A 66 -5.02 -6.81 3.74
N ASN A 67 -5.93 -7.69 3.29
CA ASN A 67 -5.72 -8.50 2.08
C ASN A 67 -5.66 -7.61 0.82
N LYS A 68 -6.45 -6.53 0.78
CA LYS A 68 -6.45 -5.54 -0.33
C LYS A 68 -5.19 -4.67 -0.35
N LEU A 69 -4.42 -4.64 0.74
CA LEU A 69 -3.14 -3.92 0.85
C LEU A 69 -1.91 -4.84 0.82
N ASP A 70 -2.08 -6.15 0.66
CA ASP A 70 -0.97 -7.10 0.84
C ASP A 70 0.02 -7.12 -0.33
N SER A 71 -0.29 -6.52 -1.48
CA SER A 71 0.62 -6.43 -2.62
C SER A 71 0.44 -5.13 -3.41
N ILE A 72 1.46 -4.75 -4.19
CA ILE A 72 1.40 -3.57 -5.06
C ILE A 72 0.22 -3.67 -6.04
N GLU A 73 0.00 -4.85 -6.62
CA GLU A 73 -1.14 -5.09 -7.51
C GLU A 73 -2.47 -4.90 -6.76
N SER A 74 -2.62 -5.47 -5.56
CA SER A 74 -3.85 -5.35 -4.78
C SER A 74 -4.16 -3.89 -4.40
N ILE A 75 -3.14 -3.14 -3.95
CA ILE A 75 -3.25 -1.72 -3.62
C ILE A 75 -3.65 -0.92 -4.86
N THR A 76 -2.99 -1.17 -6.00
CA THR A 76 -3.27 -0.49 -7.27
C THR A 76 -4.71 -0.73 -7.72
N GLN A 77 -5.18 -1.98 -7.65
CA GLN A 77 -6.56 -2.32 -7.99
C GLN A 77 -7.55 -1.64 -7.06
N TYR A 78 -7.30 -1.68 -5.74
CA TYR A 78 -8.17 -1.08 -4.75
C TYR A 78 -8.35 0.43 -4.97
N ILE A 79 -7.24 1.15 -5.19
CA ILE A 79 -7.28 2.60 -5.43
C ILE A 79 -8.03 2.90 -6.73
N ASN A 80 -7.75 2.17 -7.80
CA ASN A 80 -8.43 2.38 -9.10
C ASN A 80 -9.92 2.03 -9.08
N GLN A 81 -10.38 1.19 -8.14
CA GLN A 81 -11.81 0.89 -7.94
C GLN A 81 -12.55 1.97 -7.13
N HIS A 82 -11.82 2.75 -6.33
CA HIS A 82 -12.37 3.76 -5.42
C HIS A 82 -12.06 5.22 -5.83
N ASN A 83 -11.43 5.44 -7.01
CA ASN A 83 -11.11 6.76 -7.60
C ASN A 83 -12.01 7.14 -8.78
#